data_AF-A0A0C3B751-F1
#
_entry.id   AF-A0A0C3B751-F1
#
_cell.length_a   1.000
_cell.length_b   1.000
_cell.length_c   1.000
_cell.angle_alpha   90.00
_cell.angle_beta   90.00
_cell.angle_gamma   90.00
#
_symmetry.space_group_name_H-M   'P 1'
#
loop_
_entity.id
_entity.type
_entity.pdbx_description
1 polymer ?
#
loop_
_entity_poly.entity_id
_entity_poly.type
_entity_poly.pdbx_seq_one_letter_code
_entity_poly.pdbx_strand_id
1 'polypeptide(L)'
;MVDACWPNYMDASGNFQLSLGTKYSDPSRPIELPFPSTNTVPSRFAISGNGSFLFLGREKFADVWDMWLRVSADIRHRRAIYIYGTGGYGRSHILAALACLLVRNHQRVVYIPDCRAMLSRPLVYLRNAFLFAFADPQSEYRKGIWECQHVEALGDFCEKYEYEGGRLCFIMDQLNALDPEPKGQDNVTDKQKSAIGSLLQRMAAGHVEITSASANHKTAKHMERKDTGEQKIALLGGMTKAEMSHWWSRNAKDFAAFGDDDKLRVEDLTGCIPLLLEPFLGNSGMNLDALEPRIWNKDVLDLLYHFDRPFSHASRATVN
;
A
#
# COMPACT_ATOMS: atom_id res chain seq x y z
N MET A 1 33.53 -19.86 7.58
CA MET A 1 33.56 -19.91 6.10
C MET A 1 32.18 -19.50 5.66
N VAL A 2 32.05 -18.27 5.16
CA VAL A 2 30.76 -17.60 4.94
C VAL A 2 30.53 -17.56 3.44
N ASP A 3 30.03 -18.66 2.88
CA ASP A 3 29.46 -18.67 1.54
C ASP A 3 27.94 -18.54 1.66
N ALA A 4 27.49 -17.33 1.98
CA ALA A 4 26.08 -16.95 1.81
C ALA A 4 25.88 -16.63 0.33
N CYS A 5 25.49 -17.67 -0.43
CA CYS A 5 25.01 -17.57 -1.80
C CYS A 5 23.84 -16.58 -1.90
N TRP A 6 24.12 -15.34 -2.26
CA TRP A 6 23.15 -14.48 -2.92
C TRP A 6 23.01 -14.99 -4.37
N PRO A 7 21.80 -15.16 -4.92
CA PRO A 7 21.67 -15.37 -6.35
C PRO A 7 22.23 -14.12 -7.04
N ASN A 8 23.20 -14.31 -7.93
CA ASN A 8 23.68 -13.28 -8.85
C ASN A 8 22.47 -12.61 -9.51
N TYR A 9 22.29 -11.31 -9.27
CA TYR A 9 21.17 -10.49 -9.74
C TYR A 9 21.25 -10.13 -11.24
N MET A 10 21.86 -10.98 -12.06
CA MET A 10 22.15 -10.75 -13.47
C MET A 10 21.90 -12.05 -14.23
N ASP A 11 21.18 -12.00 -15.36
CA ASP A 11 21.31 -13.06 -16.36
C ASP A 11 22.64 -12.91 -17.11
N ALA A 12 22.97 -13.85 -17.99
CA ALA A 12 24.22 -13.88 -18.76
C ALA A 12 24.46 -12.63 -19.67
N SER A 13 23.51 -11.69 -19.72
CA SER A 13 23.59 -10.41 -20.44
C SER A 13 23.42 -9.16 -19.56
N GLY A 14 23.21 -9.32 -18.25
CA GLY A 14 23.23 -8.23 -17.27
C GLY A 14 22.02 -7.30 -17.23
N ASN A 15 20.85 -7.67 -17.80
CA ASN A 15 19.75 -6.71 -18.08
C ASN A 15 18.38 -7.00 -17.42
N PHE A 16 18.25 -7.97 -16.50
CA PHE A 16 16.93 -8.45 -16.08
C PHE A 16 16.15 -7.48 -15.14
N GLN A 17 16.81 -6.69 -14.28
CA GLN A 17 16.15 -5.93 -13.21
C GLN A 17 15.55 -4.57 -13.61
N LEU A 18 16.09 -3.91 -14.64
CA LEU A 18 15.55 -2.66 -15.20
C LEU A 18 14.24 -2.90 -15.99
N SER A 19 14.09 -4.11 -16.57
CA SER A 19 12.93 -4.48 -17.40
C SER A 19 11.63 -4.72 -16.62
N LEU A 20 11.73 -5.01 -15.31
CA LEU A 20 10.56 -5.29 -14.47
C LEU A 20 9.96 -4.00 -13.89
N GLY A 21 10.78 -3.09 -13.38
CA GLY A 21 10.32 -1.78 -12.92
C GLY A 21 9.59 -1.02 -14.03
N THR A 22 10.11 -1.07 -15.25
CA THR A 22 9.50 -0.42 -16.43
C THR A 22 8.09 -0.93 -16.76
N LYS A 23 7.77 -2.20 -16.50
CA LYS A 23 6.41 -2.73 -16.74
C LYS A 23 5.39 -2.14 -15.76
N TYR A 24 5.74 -2.04 -14.49
CA TYR A 24 4.84 -1.50 -13.44
C TYR A 24 4.79 0.03 -13.48
N SER A 25 5.73 0.66 -14.16
CA SER A 25 5.74 2.11 -14.37
C SER A 25 5.02 2.58 -15.63
N ASP A 26 4.65 1.67 -16.53
CA ASP A 26 4.04 2.00 -17.82
C ASP A 26 2.50 2.12 -17.70
N PRO A 27 1.93 3.34 -17.76
CA PRO A 27 0.48 3.54 -17.65
C PRO A 27 -0.33 2.92 -18.78
N SER A 28 0.30 2.60 -19.93
CA SER A 28 -0.36 1.92 -21.05
C SER A 28 -0.60 0.43 -20.78
N ARG A 29 0.04 -0.13 -19.75
CA ARG A 29 0.04 -1.57 -19.45
C ARG A 29 -0.69 -1.85 -18.14
N PRO A 30 -2.03 -2.00 -18.16
CA PRO A 30 -2.75 -2.50 -17.02
C PRO A 30 -2.30 -3.94 -16.69
N ILE A 31 -2.11 -4.22 -15.40
CA ILE A 31 -1.66 -5.52 -14.92
C ILE A 31 -2.67 -6.03 -13.91
N GLU A 32 -3.21 -7.22 -14.14
CA GLU A 32 -3.97 -7.94 -13.11
C GLU A 32 -2.99 -8.61 -12.14
N LEU A 33 -3.12 -8.30 -10.86
CA LEU A 33 -2.22 -8.75 -9.80
C LEU A 33 -3.01 -9.42 -8.68
N PRO A 34 -2.58 -10.59 -8.17
CA PRO A 34 -3.21 -11.18 -7.00
C PRO A 34 -3.05 -10.25 -5.80
N PHE A 35 -4.03 -10.17 -4.92
CA PHE A 35 -3.85 -9.40 -3.68
C PHE A 35 -2.80 -10.09 -2.78
N PRO A 36 -1.71 -9.40 -2.37
CA PRO A 36 -0.57 -10.05 -1.71
C PRO A 36 -0.77 -10.21 -0.19
N SER A 37 -1.95 -10.68 0.23
CA SER A 37 -2.26 -10.95 1.62
C SER A 37 -3.41 -11.94 1.76
N THR A 38 -3.42 -12.70 2.85
CA THR A 38 -4.55 -13.55 3.27
C THR A 38 -5.46 -12.85 4.29
N ASN A 39 -5.09 -11.64 4.73
CA ASN A 39 -5.94 -10.83 5.57
C ASN A 39 -7.12 -10.24 4.79
N THR A 40 -8.10 -9.70 5.52
CA THR A 40 -9.21 -8.96 4.92
C THR A 40 -8.68 -7.87 4.00
N VAL A 41 -9.14 -7.89 2.75
CA VAL A 41 -8.75 -6.89 1.76
C VAL A 41 -9.37 -5.54 2.16
N PRO A 42 -8.59 -4.45 2.21
CA PRO A 42 -9.16 -3.14 2.49
C PRO A 42 -10.14 -2.68 1.41
N SER A 43 -11.21 -1.98 1.80
CA SER A 43 -12.31 -1.56 0.90
C SER A 43 -11.89 -0.72 -0.30
N ARG A 44 -10.72 -0.08 -0.23
CA ARG A 44 -10.13 0.71 -1.33
C ARG A 44 -9.59 -0.10 -2.50
N PHE A 45 -9.59 -1.43 -2.40
CA PHE A 45 -9.21 -2.31 -3.50
C PHE A 45 -10.46 -2.94 -4.12
N ALA A 46 -10.64 -2.75 -5.42
CA ALA A 46 -11.62 -3.49 -6.20
C ALA A 46 -11.02 -4.87 -6.58
N ILE A 47 -11.45 -5.92 -5.89
CA ILE A 47 -11.00 -7.30 -6.12
C ILE A 47 -11.95 -8.02 -7.07
N SER A 48 -11.40 -8.63 -8.12
CA SER A 48 -12.12 -9.49 -9.05
C SER A 48 -12.38 -10.88 -8.42
N GLY A 49 -13.27 -11.66 -9.03
CA GLY A 49 -13.66 -12.97 -8.50
C GLY A 49 -12.52 -13.99 -8.32
N ASN A 50 -11.36 -13.76 -8.94
CA ASN A 50 -10.17 -14.60 -8.80
C ASN A 50 -9.21 -14.14 -7.67
N GLY A 51 -9.57 -13.11 -6.90
CA GLY A 51 -8.73 -12.56 -5.82
C GLY A 51 -7.68 -11.54 -6.29
N SER A 52 -7.76 -11.05 -7.53
CA SER A 52 -6.84 -10.07 -8.09
C SER A 52 -7.41 -8.66 -8.10
N PHE A 53 -6.53 -7.67 -8.09
CA PHE A 53 -6.86 -6.28 -8.39
C PHE A 53 -6.20 -5.86 -9.69
N LEU A 54 -6.79 -4.87 -10.35
CA LEU A 54 -6.19 -4.26 -11.52
C LEU A 54 -5.26 -3.12 -11.09
N PHE A 55 -3.99 -3.21 -11.46
CA PHE A 55 -3.01 -2.14 -11.29
C PHE A 55 -2.78 -1.44 -12.62
N LEU A 56 -3.08 -0.13 -12.68
CA LEU A 56 -2.63 0.72 -13.76
C LEU A 56 -1.19 1.14 -13.47
N GLY A 57 -0.29 0.95 -14.43
CA GLY A 57 1.10 1.33 -14.25
C GLY A 57 1.24 2.80 -13.88
N ARG A 58 2.16 3.10 -12.97
CA ARG A 58 2.37 4.45 -12.44
C ARG A 58 3.81 4.86 -12.66
N GLU A 59 4.08 6.00 -13.29
CA GLU A 59 5.46 6.43 -13.59
C GLU A 59 6.31 6.49 -12.30
N LYS A 60 5.70 6.92 -11.20
CA LYS A 60 6.31 6.94 -9.86
C LYS A 60 6.66 5.58 -9.26
N PHE A 61 6.16 4.48 -9.82
CA PHE A 61 6.59 3.14 -9.44
C PHE A 61 8.09 2.94 -9.71
N ALA A 62 8.65 3.57 -10.75
CA ALA A 62 10.08 3.48 -11.06
C ALA A 62 10.92 4.04 -9.90
N ASP A 63 10.55 5.22 -9.39
CA ASP A 63 11.22 5.85 -8.25
C ASP A 63 11.19 4.95 -7.00
N VAL A 64 10.05 4.29 -6.75
CA VAL A 64 9.89 3.36 -5.62
C VAL A 64 10.75 2.11 -5.81
N TRP A 65 10.79 1.56 -7.02
CA TRP A 65 11.59 0.39 -7.36
C TRP A 65 13.10 0.67 -7.24
N ASP A 66 13.56 1.78 -7.80
CA ASP A 66 14.96 2.19 -7.75
C ASP A 66 15.41 2.45 -6.31
N MET A 67 14.55 3.06 -5.49
CA MET A 67 14.84 3.24 -4.07
C MET A 67 14.96 1.89 -3.35
N TRP A 68 14.06 0.94 -3.64
CA TRP A 68 14.14 -0.40 -3.07
C TRP A 68 15.45 -1.10 -3.46
N LEU A 69 15.87 -1.03 -4.72
CA LEU A 69 17.13 -1.62 -5.18
C LEU A 69 18.32 -1.04 -4.40
N ARG A 70 18.37 0.29 -4.22
CA ARG A 70 19.44 0.96 -3.47
C ARG A 70 19.46 0.57 -2.00
N VAL A 71 18.30 0.63 -1.35
CA VAL A 71 18.17 0.38 0.10
C VAL A 71 18.39 -1.08 0.44
N SER A 72 17.88 -2.01 -0.39
CA SER A 72 18.04 -3.45 -0.14
C SER A 72 19.49 -3.93 -0.26
N ALA A 73 20.28 -3.29 -1.14
CA ALA A 73 21.70 -3.57 -1.32
C ALA A 73 22.60 -2.96 -0.22
N ASP A 74 22.09 -1.99 0.55
CA ASP A 74 22.87 -1.32 1.59
C ASP A 74 22.94 -2.16 2.87
N ILE A 75 24.15 -2.59 3.23
CA ILE A 75 24.41 -3.37 4.45
C ILE A 75 24.89 -2.52 5.63
N ARG A 76 25.18 -1.22 5.42
CA ARG A 76 25.79 -0.33 6.41
C ARG A 76 24.77 0.56 7.11
N HIS A 77 23.66 0.85 6.45
CA HIS A 77 22.65 1.77 6.95
C HIS A 77 21.32 1.07 7.24
N ARG A 78 20.45 1.78 7.97
CA ARG A 78 19.08 1.34 8.21
C ARG A 78 18.37 1.18 6.86
N ARG A 79 17.81 -0.01 6.61
CA ARG A 79 17.15 -0.32 5.34
C ARG A 79 15.67 0.06 5.37
N ALA A 80 15.40 1.35 5.51
CA ALA A 80 14.04 1.89 5.65
C ALA A 80 13.67 2.86 4.53
N ILE A 81 12.50 2.66 3.94
CA ILE A 81 11.86 3.54 2.95
C ILE A 81 10.57 4.07 3.55
N TYR A 82 10.38 5.38 3.46
CA TYR A 82 9.18 6.07 3.90
C TYR A 82 8.48 6.77 2.73
N ILE A 83 7.26 6.32 2.42
CA ILE A 83 6.46 6.83 1.29
C ILE A 83 5.30 7.67 1.82
N TYR A 84 5.31 8.96 1.50
CA TYR A 84 4.24 9.89 1.90
C TYR A 84 3.66 10.61 0.69
N GLY A 85 2.51 11.28 0.86
CA GLY A 85 1.86 11.90 -0.29
C GLY A 85 0.44 12.39 -0.09
N THR A 86 -0.17 12.80 -1.20
CA THR A 86 -1.57 13.25 -1.26
C THR A 86 -2.52 12.07 -0.99
N GLY A 87 -3.59 12.31 -0.23
CA GLY A 87 -4.67 11.33 -0.07
C GLY A 87 -5.28 10.98 -1.43
N GLY A 88 -5.56 9.71 -1.68
CA GLY A 88 -6.13 9.28 -2.96
C GLY A 88 -5.14 9.13 -4.12
N TYR A 89 -3.84 9.38 -3.94
CA TYR A 89 -2.83 9.21 -5.00
C TYR A 89 -2.72 7.77 -5.54
N GLY A 90 -3.15 6.77 -4.78
CA GLY A 90 -3.00 5.35 -5.13
C GLY A 90 -1.76 4.68 -4.52
N ARG A 91 -1.21 5.22 -3.42
CA ARG A 91 -0.03 4.64 -2.72
C ARG A 91 -0.23 3.19 -2.31
N SER A 92 -1.40 2.87 -1.75
CA SER A 92 -1.74 1.48 -1.37
C SER A 92 -1.66 0.53 -2.57
N HIS A 93 -2.09 0.98 -3.75
CA HIS A 93 -2.01 0.19 -4.98
C HIS A 93 -0.56 0.03 -5.45
N ILE A 94 0.26 1.08 -5.36
CA ILE A 94 1.71 1.00 -5.63
C ILE A 94 2.39 0.01 -4.68
N LEU A 95 2.08 0.07 -3.38
CA LEU A 95 2.65 -0.84 -2.37
C LEU A 95 2.21 -2.28 -2.57
N ALA A 96 0.93 -2.54 -2.89
CA ALA A 96 0.44 -3.87 -3.19
C ALA A 96 1.12 -4.42 -4.47
N ALA A 97 1.27 -3.59 -5.50
CA ALA A 97 1.96 -3.98 -6.72
C ALA A 97 3.46 -4.27 -6.46
N LEU A 98 4.12 -3.46 -5.62
CA LEU A 98 5.48 -3.70 -5.18
C LEU A 98 5.60 -5.01 -4.39
N ALA A 99 4.69 -5.28 -3.46
CA ALA A 99 4.66 -6.53 -2.72
C ALA A 99 4.55 -7.74 -3.66
N CYS A 100 3.68 -7.67 -4.68
CA CYS A 100 3.57 -8.71 -5.71
C CYS A 100 4.89 -8.91 -6.48
N LEU A 101 5.52 -7.80 -6.90
CA LEU A 101 6.80 -7.85 -7.62
C LEU A 101 7.91 -8.46 -6.75
N LEU A 102 7.98 -8.11 -5.47
CA LEU A 102 8.98 -8.63 -4.55
C LEU A 102 8.79 -10.12 -4.27
N VAL A 103 7.55 -10.56 -4.03
CA VAL A 103 7.23 -12.00 -3.88
C VAL A 103 7.63 -12.77 -5.15
N ARG A 104 7.35 -12.22 -6.34
CA ARG A 104 7.76 -12.81 -7.62
C ARG A 104 9.28 -12.90 -7.77
N ASN A 105 10.03 -12.02 -7.12
CA ASN A 105 11.49 -12.05 -7.03
C ASN A 105 12.01 -12.80 -5.78
N HIS A 106 11.22 -13.75 -5.27
CA HIS A 106 11.57 -14.63 -4.15
C HIS A 106 11.89 -13.92 -2.83
N GLN A 107 11.39 -12.69 -2.65
CA GLN A 107 11.53 -11.98 -1.38
C GLN A 107 10.46 -12.45 -0.37
N ARG A 108 10.84 -12.54 0.91
CA ARG A 108 9.92 -12.83 2.02
C ARG A 108 9.21 -11.56 2.46
N VAL A 109 8.05 -11.29 1.85
CA VAL A 109 7.30 -10.06 2.11
C VAL A 109 6.27 -10.26 3.20
N VAL A 110 6.42 -9.53 4.30
CA VAL A 110 5.39 -9.38 5.34
C VAL A 110 4.60 -8.12 5.02
N TYR A 111 3.48 -8.29 4.30
CA TYR A 111 2.63 -7.18 3.87
C TYR A 111 1.48 -6.93 4.86
N ILE A 112 1.44 -5.71 5.41
CA ILE A 112 0.40 -5.19 6.28
C ILE A 112 -0.33 -4.08 5.50
N PRO A 113 -1.38 -4.42 4.74
CA PRO A 113 -2.08 -3.44 3.90
C PRO A 113 -2.87 -2.42 4.70
N ASP A 114 -3.26 -2.71 5.94
CA ASP A 114 -4.06 -1.78 6.75
C ASP A 114 -3.67 -1.90 8.23
N CYS A 115 -2.80 -0.99 8.67
CA CYS A 115 -2.40 -0.92 10.07
C CYS A 115 -3.59 -0.67 11.01
N ARG A 116 -4.64 0.02 10.57
CA ARG A 116 -5.83 0.27 11.40
C ARG A 116 -6.63 -1.01 11.62
N ALA A 117 -6.84 -1.80 10.57
CA ALA A 117 -7.48 -3.11 10.67
C ALA A 117 -6.67 -4.09 11.55
N MET A 118 -5.34 -4.05 11.43
CA MET A 118 -4.42 -4.88 12.22
C MET A 118 -4.56 -4.63 13.73
N LEU A 119 -4.76 -3.38 14.16
CA LEU A 119 -4.93 -3.04 15.58
C LEU A 119 -6.11 -3.76 16.26
N SER A 120 -7.14 -4.16 15.50
CA SER A 120 -8.31 -4.85 16.07
C SER A 120 -7.99 -6.27 16.54
N ARG A 121 -7.13 -6.98 15.81
CA ARG A 121 -6.69 -8.35 16.14
C ARG A 121 -5.21 -8.56 15.73
N PRO A 122 -4.25 -7.93 16.44
CA PRO A 122 -2.86 -7.83 15.98
C PRO A 122 -2.20 -9.20 15.73
N LEU A 123 -2.38 -10.14 16.65
CA LEU A 123 -1.78 -11.48 16.52
C LEU A 123 -2.25 -12.21 15.26
N VAL A 124 -3.56 -12.28 15.04
CA VAL A 124 -4.14 -12.99 13.89
C VAL A 124 -3.70 -12.32 12.59
N TYR A 125 -3.76 -10.99 12.54
CA TYR A 125 -3.43 -10.23 11.36
C TYR A 125 -1.95 -10.38 10.97
N LEU A 126 -1.05 -10.23 11.95
CA LEU A 126 0.38 -10.38 11.73
C LEU A 126 0.75 -11.82 11.39
N ARG A 127 0.21 -12.81 12.12
CA ARG A 127 0.44 -14.23 11.84
C ARG A 127 0.07 -14.59 10.40
N ASN A 128 -1.06 -14.11 9.89
CA ASN A 128 -1.46 -14.30 8.49
C ASN A 128 -0.46 -13.68 7.51
N ALA A 129 0.07 -12.48 7.79
CA ALA A 129 1.08 -11.84 6.96
C ALA A 129 2.41 -12.63 6.96
N PHE A 130 2.83 -13.17 8.11
CA PHE A 130 3.99 -14.06 8.18
C PHE A 130 3.76 -15.38 7.42
N LEU A 131 2.61 -16.02 7.60
CA LEU A 131 2.28 -17.26 6.87
C LEU A 131 2.24 -17.04 5.36
N PHE A 132 1.81 -15.86 4.91
CA PHE A 132 1.90 -15.47 3.50
C PHE A 132 3.37 -15.37 3.04
N ALA A 133 4.24 -14.71 3.81
CA ALA A 133 5.67 -14.58 3.49
C ALA A 133 6.38 -15.95 3.35
N PHE A 134 5.91 -16.94 4.12
CA PHE A 134 6.41 -18.31 4.17
C PHE A 134 5.44 -19.32 3.54
N ALA A 135 4.64 -18.90 2.55
CA ALA A 135 3.62 -19.75 1.95
C ALA A 135 4.18 -20.90 1.11
N ASP A 136 5.48 -20.90 0.80
CA ASP A 136 6.07 -21.97 0.02
C ASP A 136 5.93 -23.34 0.74
N PRO A 137 5.72 -24.43 -0.01
CA PRO A 137 5.45 -25.73 0.61
C PRO A 137 6.59 -26.30 1.46
N GLN A 138 7.82 -25.87 1.19
CA GLN A 138 9.03 -26.40 1.84
C GLN A 138 9.44 -25.60 3.08
N SER A 139 8.75 -24.51 3.40
CA SER A 139 9.10 -23.68 4.55
C SER A 139 8.83 -24.41 5.87
N GLU A 140 9.90 -24.71 6.60
CA GLU A 140 9.85 -25.28 7.94
C GLU A 140 9.30 -24.28 9.00
N TYR A 141 9.33 -22.99 8.69
CA TYR A 141 8.92 -21.91 9.61
C TYR A 141 7.42 -21.81 9.82
N ARG A 142 6.59 -22.36 8.91
CA ARG A 142 5.13 -22.23 8.94
C ARG A 142 4.50 -22.73 10.24
N LYS A 143 4.97 -23.88 10.73
CA LYS A 143 4.47 -24.48 11.97
C LYS A 143 4.78 -23.59 13.17
N GLY A 144 6.02 -23.12 13.28
CA GLY A 144 6.43 -22.22 14.36
C GLY A 144 5.64 -20.91 14.38
N ILE A 145 5.44 -20.29 13.21
CA ILE A 145 4.61 -19.08 13.06
C ILE A 145 3.17 -19.34 13.49
N TRP A 146 2.59 -20.48 13.10
CA TRP A 146 1.22 -20.85 13.46
C TRP A 146 1.04 -21.01 14.98
N GLU A 147 2.05 -21.55 15.65
CA GLU A 147 2.07 -21.85 17.07
C GLU A 147 2.31 -20.61 17.96
N CYS A 148 2.79 -19.49 17.43
CA CYS A 148 2.98 -18.23 18.18
C CYS A 148 1.67 -17.75 18.83
N GLN A 149 1.56 -17.78 20.16
CA GLN A 149 0.32 -17.46 20.89
C GLN A 149 0.12 -15.97 21.23
N HIS A 150 1.13 -15.13 21.00
CA HIS A 150 1.10 -13.69 21.28
C HIS A 150 2.03 -12.94 20.32
N VAL A 151 1.88 -11.62 20.22
CA VAL A 151 2.58 -10.80 19.21
C VAL A 151 4.08 -10.79 19.45
N GLU A 152 4.51 -10.82 20.71
CA GLU A 152 5.92 -10.84 21.10
C GLU A 152 6.63 -12.10 20.58
N ALA A 153 5.95 -13.25 20.54
CA ALA A 153 6.51 -14.48 19.98
C ALA A 153 6.80 -14.38 18.47
N LEU A 154 6.03 -13.54 17.74
CA LEU A 154 6.36 -13.22 16.34
C LEU A 154 7.60 -12.31 16.25
N GLY A 155 7.83 -11.47 17.27
CA GLY A 155 9.04 -10.67 17.40
C GLY A 155 10.27 -11.54 17.63
N ASP A 156 10.18 -12.47 18.57
CA ASP A 156 11.25 -13.44 18.85
C ASP A 156 11.54 -14.32 17.62
N PHE A 157 10.51 -14.65 16.83
CA PHE A 157 10.68 -15.33 15.54
C PHE A 157 11.50 -14.50 14.54
N CYS A 158 11.24 -13.19 14.42
CA CYS A 158 11.98 -12.31 13.51
C CYS A 158 13.46 -12.24 13.88
N GLU A 159 13.75 -12.04 15.17
CA GLU A 159 15.13 -12.00 15.68
C GLU A 159 15.87 -13.31 15.42
N LYS A 160 15.21 -14.45 15.67
CA LYS A 160 15.79 -15.76 15.36
C LYS A 160 16.04 -15.93 13.86
N TYR A 161 15.06 -15.59 13.02
CA TYR A 161 15.18 -15.71 11.57
C TYR A 161 16.31 -14.82 11.02
N GLU A 162 16.46 -13.59 11.54
CA GLU A 162 17.59 -12.73 11.23
C GLU A 162 18.94 -13.35 11.65
N TYR A 163 19.01 -13.88 12.88
CA TYR A 163 20.22 -14.52 13.41
C TYR A 163 20.66 -15.72 12.57
N GLU A 164 19.72 -16.47 12.00
CA GLU A 164 19.96 -17.57 11.06
C GLU A 164 20.38 -17.08 9.65
N GLY A 165 20.51 -15.77 9.44
CA GLY A 165 20.88 -15.14 8.16
C GLY A 165 19.68 -14.83 7.26
N GLY A 166 18.46 -15.09 7.73
CA GLY A 166 17.22 -14.78 7.03
C GLY A 166 16.96 -13.28 6.91
N ARG A 167 16.23 -12.89 5.87
CA ARG A 167 15.84 -11.50 5.65
C ARG A 167 14.38 -11.39 5.25
N LEU A 168 13.66 -10.50 5.93
CA LEU A 168 12.28 -10.13 5.63
C LEU A 168 12.23 -8.75 4.97
N CYS A 169 11.14 -8.50 4.24
CA CYS A 169 10.74 -7.18 3.78
C CYS A 169 9.36 -6.87 4.36
N PHE A 170 9.32 -5.94 5.31
CA PHE A 170 8.09 -5.42 5.88
C PHE A 170 7.55 -4.31 5.00
N ILE A 171 6.31 -4.44 4.56
CA ILE A 171 5.58 -3.39 3.86
C ILE A 171 4.35 -3.02 4.68
N MET A 172 4.34 -1.80 5.22
CA MET A 172 3.33 -1.34 6.17
C MET A 172 2.62 -0.11 5.63
N ASP A 173 1.36 -0.28 5.24
CA ASP A 173 0.53 0.79 4.71
C ASP A 173 -0.36 1.41 5.81
N GLN A 174 -0.72 2.68 5.65
CA GLN A 174 -1.50 3.47 6.60
C GLN A 174 -0.89 3.51 8.02
N LEU A 175 0.43 3.68 8.11
CA LEU A 175 1.17 3.70 9.37
C LEU A 175 0.67 4.78 10.35
N ASN A 176 0.06 5.86 9.82
CA ASN A 176 -0.59 6.89 10.63
C ASN A 176 -1.71 6.36 11.54
N ALA A 177 -2.22 5.15 11.31
CA ALA A 177 -3.15 4.49 12.23
C ALA A 177 -2.54 4.22 13.63
N LEU A 178 -1.21 4.18 13.73
CA LEU A 178 -0.48 4.02 14.99
C LEU A 178 -0.26 5.34 15.74
N ASP A 179 -0.57 6.47 15.11
CA ASP A 179 -0.46 7.78 15.75
C ASP A 179 -1.61 8.00 16.77
N PRO A 180 -1.38 8.80 17.82
CA PRO A 180 -2.43 9.21 18.73
C PRO A 180 -3.55 9.97 18.01
N GLU A 181 -4.79 9.56 18.22
CA GLU A 181 -6.00 10.18 17.65
C GLU A 181 -6.81 10.89 18.75
N PRO A 182 -7.60 11.92 18.41
CA PRO A 182 -8.50 12.54 19.37
C PRO A 182 -9.45 11.50 20.00
N LYS A 183 -9.70 11.59 21.31
CA LYS A 183 -10.55 10.65 22.05
C LYS A 183 -11.91 10.45 21.34
N GLY A 184 -12.27 9.19 21.10
CA GLY A 184 -13.55 8.79 20.50
C GLY A 184 -13.55 8.67 18.98
N GLN A 185 -12.39 8.79 18.31
CA GLN A 185 -12.27 8.55 16.86
C GLN A 185 -11.88 7.10 16.53
N ASP A 186 -11.41 6.33 17.50
CA ASP A 186 -11.11 4.92 17.36
C ASP A 186 -11.47 4.11 18.62
N ASN A 187 -11.52 2.79 18.46
CA ASN A 187 -11.82 1.84 19.55
C ASN A 187 -10.54 1.31 20.23
N VAL A 188 -9.37 1.84 19.89
CA VAL A 188 -8.06 1.34 20.31
C VAL A 188 -7.36 2.43 21.12
N THR A 189 -6.81 2.09 22.28
CA THR A 189 -6.15 3.11 23.11
C THR A 189 -4.79 3.51 22.53
N ASP A 190 -4.38 4.77 22.73
CA ASP A 190 -3.03 5.26 22.36
C ASP A 190 -1.92 4.38 22.97
N LYS A 191 -2.14 3.85 24.17
CA LYS A 191 -1.21 2.92 24.83
C LYS A 191 -1.06 1.62 24.03
N GLN A 192 -2.15 1.06 23.53
CA GLN A 192 -2.11 -0.13 22.68
C GLN A 192 -1.44 0.16 21.34
N LYS A 193 -1.76 1.29 20.69
CA LYS A 193 -1.09 1.73 19.45
C LYS A 193 0.42 1.85 19.63
N SER A 194 0.86 2.49 20.71
CA SER A 194 2.28 2.67 21.04
C SER A 194 2.99 1.34 21.32
N ALA A 195 2.33 0.40 22.02
CA ALA A 195 2.86 -0.93 22.28
C ALA A 195 3.04 -1.73 20.98
N ILE A 196 2.02 -1.75 20.11
CA ILE A 196 2.10 -2.43 18.81
C ILE A 196 3.12 -1.75 17.90
N GLY A 197 3.19 -0.42 17.88
CA GLY A 197 4.20 0.31 17.10
C GLY A 197 5.63 -0.04 17.52
N SER A 198 5.88 -0.13 18.83
CA SER A 198 7.19 -0.58 19.36
C SER A 198 7.51 -2.02 18.96
N LEU A 199 6.51 -2.91 18.99
CA LEU A 199 6.68 -4.31 18.57
C LEU A 199 6.97 -4.45 17.07
N LEU A 200 6.30 -3.67 16.22
CA LEU A 200 6.58 -3.66 14.78
C LEU A 200 7.99 -3.14 14.48
N GLN A 201 8.44 -2.11 15.20
CA GLN A 201 9.82 -1.62 15.08
C GLN A 201 10.84 -2.68 15.50
N ARG A 202 10.58 -3.42 16.58
CA ARG A 202 11.40 -4.56 16.99
C ARG A 202 11.40 -5.66 15.94
N MET A 203 10.23 -6.04 15.41
CA MET A 203 10.10 -7.05 14.35
C MET A 203 10.81 -6.67 13.06
N ALA A 204 10.84 -5.39 12.69
CA ALA A 204 11.47 -4.91 11.47
C ALA A 204 12.96 -4.59 11.63
N ALA A 205 13.48 -4.59 12.86
CA ALA A 205 14.91 -4.42 13.12
C ALA A 205 15.71 -5.48 12.35
N GLY A 206 16.82 -5.09 11.72
CA GLY A 206 17.63 -6.02 10.92
C GLY A 206 17.05 -6.41 9.55
N HIS A 207 15.81 -6.02 9.26
CA HIS A 207 15.12 -6.33 8.01
C HIS A 207 14.98 -5.09 7.10
N VAL A 208 14.35 -5.25 5.94
CA VAL A 208 13.98 -4.11 5.08
C VAL A 208 12.59 -3.63 5.49
N GLU A 209 12.43 -2.33 5.66
CA GLU A 209 11.18 -1.69 6.04
C GLU A 209 10.72 -0.72 4.95
N ILE A 210 9.47 -0.84 4.50
CA ILE A 210 8.80 0.10 3.60
C ILE A 210 7.50 0.50 4.28
N THR A 211 7.36 1.78 4.57
CA THR A 211 6.20 2.31 5.29
C THR A 211 5.50 3.37 4.46
N SER A 212 4.20 3.51 4.61
CA SER A 212 3.46 4.63 4.02
C SER A 212 2.43 5.25 4.96
N ALA A 213 2.26 6.56 4.82
CA ALA A 213 1.21 7.32 5.48
C ALA A 213 0.73 8.50 4.60
N SER A 214 -0.48 8.97 4.87
CA SER A 214 -0.99 10.24 4.34
C SER A 214 -0.18 11.42 4.84
N ALA A 215 0.15 12.37 3.95
CA ALA A 215 0.79 13.62 4.34
C ALA A 215 -0.24 14.51 5.05
N ASN A 216 -0.39 14.33 6.36
CA ASN A 216 -1.15 15.24 7.22
C ASN A 216 -0.19 16.08 8.10
N HIS A 217 -0.73 17.09 8.80
CA HIS A 217 0.05 18.00 9.64
C HIS A 217 0.86 17.29 10.75
N LYS A 218 0.39 16.14 11.26
CA LYS A 218 1.11 15.33 12.26
C LYS A 218 2.24 14.54 11.61
N THR A 219 2.02 13.99 10.42
CA THR A 219 3.02 13.30 9.61
C THR A 219 4.16 14.24 9.21
N ALA A 220 3.86 15.49 8.84
CA ALA A 220 4.87 16.52 8.58
C ALA A 220 5.73 16.84 9.82
N LYS A 221 5.12 16.97 11.00
CA LYS A 221 5.85 17.14 12.28
C LYS A 221 6.65 15.89 12.69
N HIS A 222 6.18 14.69 12.35
CA HIS A 222 6.91 13.45 12.57
C HIS A 222 8.13 13.35 11.64
N MET A 223 7.99 13.85 10.41
CA MET A 223 9.04 13.91 9.38
C MET A 223 10.16 14.92 9.68
N GLU A 224 9.84 16.03 10.35
CA GLU A 224 10.80 17.01 10.84
C GLU A 224 11.60 16.51 12.07
N ARG A 225 11.01 15.61 12.87
CA ARG A 225 11.62 15.09 14.10
C ARG A 225 12.51 13.86 13.87
N LYS A 226 12.31 13.13 12.77
CA LYS A 226 13.08 11.93 12.45
C LYS A 226 14.18 12.22 11.42
N ASP A 227 15.35 12.56 11.94
CA ASP A 227 16.63 12.51 11.22
C ASP A 227 17.19 11.07 11.29
N THR A 228 16.42 10.07 10.83
CA THR A 228 16.62 8.64 11.20
C THR A 228 17.28 7.74 10.14
N GLY A 229 17.98 8.33 9.16
CA GLY A 229 18.65 7.56 8.09
C GLY A 229 17.69 6.85 7.11
N GLU A 230 16.38 7.09 7.25
CA GLU A 230 15.33 6.57 6.38
C GLU A 230 15.24 7.34 5.05
N GLN A 231 15.10 6.61 3.95
CA GLN A 231 14.98 7.19 2.61
C GLN A 231 13.53 7.56 2.31
N LYS A 232 13.30 8.79 1.84
CA LYS A 232 11.96 9.36 1.72
C LYS A 232 11.53 9.47 0.25
N ILE A 233 10.29 9.09 -0.05
CA ILE A 233 9.66 9.25 -1.37
C ILE A 233 8.36 10.02 -1.22
N ALA A 234 8.23 11.11 -1.98
CA ALA A 234 7.03 11.94 -2.03
C ALA A 234 6.17 11.58 -3.25
N LEU A 235 4.93 11.18 -2.99
CA LEU A 235 3.89 10.89 -3.98
C LEU A 235 2.82 11.98 -3.92
N LEU A 236 3.18 13.16 -4.43
CA LEU A 236 2.38 14.38 -4.36
C LEU A 236 1.68 14.67 -5.69
N GLY A 237 0.54 15.35 -5.63
CA GLY A 237 -0.27 15.71 -6.79
C GLY A 237 -1.23 14.59 -7.21
N GLY A 238 -1.54 14.53 -8.50
CA GLY A 238 -2.35 13.50 -9.14
C GLY A 238 -1.58 12.70 -10.18
N MET A 239 -2.30 12.14 -11.14
CA MET A 239 -1.73 11.46 -12.30
C MET A 239 -1.01 12.45 -13.22
N THR A 240 0.05 11.99 -13.88
CA THR A 240 0.77 12.79 -14.88
C THR A 240 -0.04 12.90 -16.18
N LYS A 241 0.37 13.79 -17.10
CA LYS A 241 -0.30 13.91 -18.42
C LYS A 241 -0.33 12.60 -19.19
N ALA A 242 0.74 11.81 -19.12
CA ALA A 242 0.81 10.50 -19.76
C ALA A 242 -0.17 9.51 -19.09
N GLU A 243 -0.14 9.44 -17.76
CA GLU A 243 -1.07 8.61 -16.97
C GLU A 243 -2.54 8.99 -17.24
N MET A 244 -2.86 10.29 -17.28
CA MET A 244 -4.20 10.81 -17.60
C MET A 244 -4.64 10.45 -19.02
N SER A 245 -3.76 10.57 -20.01
CA SER A 245 -4.07 10.20 -21.40
C SER A 245 -4.49 8.73 -21.52
N HIS A 246 -3.78 7.83 -20.83
CA HIS A 246 -4.14 6.42 -20.79
C HIS A 246 -5.39 6.14 -19.96
N TRP A 247 -5.59 6.87 -18.86
CA TRP A 247 -6.80 6.78 -18.05
C TRP A 247 -8.05 7.17 -18.85
N TRP A 248 -8.01 8.30 -19.57
CA TRP A 248 -9.10 8.72 -20.47
C TRP A 248 -9.37 7.68 -21.55
N SER A 249 -8.31 7.20 -22.22
CA SER A 249 -8.43 6.20 -23.28
C SER A 249 -9.08 4.91 -22.79
N ARG A 250 -8.73 4.47 -21.57
CA ARG A 250 -9.29 3.26 -20.95
C ARG A 250 -10.77 3.43 -20.61
N ASN A 251 -11.15 4.60 -20.12
CA ASN A 251 -12.51 4.88 -19.65
C ASN A 251 -13.36 5.60 -20.72
N ALA A 252 -12.93 5.62 -21.99
CA ALA A 252 -13.55 6.40 -23.06
C ALA A 252 -15.07 6.16 -23.23
N LYS A 253 -15.54 4.95 -22.89
CA LYS A 253 -16.98 4.61 -22.93
C LYS A 253 -17.80 5.39 -21.92
N ASP A 254 -17.26 5.65 -20.73
CA ASP A 254 -17.94 6.41 -19.69
C ASP A 254 -17.98 7.91 -20.01
N PHE A 255 -17.07 8.36 -20.87
CA PHE A 255 -16.86 9.77 -21.23
C PHE A 255 -17.21 10.09 -22.68
N ALA A 256 -18.03 9.27 -23.34
CA ALA A 256 -18.40 9.47 -24.75
C ALA A 256 -19.11 10.80 -25.02
N ALA A 257 -19.72 11.41 -23.99
CA ALA A 257 -20.40 12.70 -24.06
C ALA A 257 -19.51 13.91 -23.70
N PHE A 258 -18.24 13.68 -23.32
CA PHE A 258 -17.33 14.73 -22.86
C PHE A 258 -16.51 15.28 -24.01
N GLY A 259 -16.56 16.59 -24.20
CA GLY A 259 -15.62 17.33 -25.04
C GLY A 259 -14.24 17.46 -24.37
N ASP A 260 -13.29 18.06 -25.08
CA ASP A 260 -11.95 18.29 -24.52
C ASP A 260 -11.97 19.31 -23.38
N ASP A 261 -12.83 20.33 -23.46
CA ASP A 261 -13.04 21.30 -22.37
C ASP A 261 -13.61 20.64 -21.10
N ASP A 262 -14.51 19.65 -21.25
CA ASP A 262 -15.04 18.89 -20.11
C ASP A 262 -13.94 18.07 -19.42
N LYS A 263 -13.07 17.43 -20.21
CA LYS A 263 -11.94 16.66 -19.67
C LYS A 263 -10.97 17.58 -18.92
N LEU A 264 -10.64 18.73 -19.49
CA LEU A 264 -9.81 19.74 -18.82
C LEU A 264 -10.45 20.20 -17.50
N ARG A 265 -11.75 20.45 -17.50
CA ARG A 265 -12.49 20.82 -16.29
C ARG A 265 -12.43 19.72 -15.22
N VAL A 266 -12.55 18.45 -15.58
CA VAL A 266 -12.39 17.31 -14.64
C VAL A 266 -10.97 17.25 -14.09
N GLU A 267 -9.95 17.41 -14.93
CA GLU A 267 -8.55 17.44 -14.51
C GLU A 267 -8.28 18.56 -13.50
N ASP A 268 -8.81 19.76 -13.75
CA ASP A 268 -8.69 20.92 -12.86
C ASP A 268 -9.42 20.70 -11.52
N LEU A 269 -10.64 20.17 -11.56
CA LEU A 269 -11.44 19.93 -10.36
C LEU A 269 -10.83 18.87 -9.43
N THR A 270 -10.23 17.85 -10.02
CA THR A 270 -9.71 16.69 -9.29
C THR A 270 -8.23 16.79 -8.97
N GLY A 271 -7.52 17.74 -9.59
CA GLY A 271 -6.05 17.77 -9.59
C GLY A 271 -5.46 16.47 -10.15
N CYS A 272 -6.22 15.76 -11.00
CA CYS A 272 -5.91 14.43 -11.52
C CYS A 272 -5.72 13.34 -10.45
N ILE A 273 -6.24 13.52 -9.22
CA ILE A 273 -6.09 12.55 -8.14
C ILE A 273 -6.96 11.31 -8.45
N PRO A 274 -6.40 10.09 -8.53
CA PRO A 274 -7.15 8.88 -8.89
C PRO A 274 -8.46 8.69 -8.14
N LEU A 275 -8.43 8.84 -6.80
CA LEU A 275 -9.63 8.71 -5.97
C LEU A 275 -10.72 9.74 -6.31
N LEU A 276 -10.34 10.96 -6.70
CA LEU A 276 -11.29 12.02 -7.05
C LEU A 276 -11.84 11.87 -8.48
N LEU A 277 -11.24 11.01 -9.29
CA LEU A 277 -11.72 10.67 -10.63
C LEU A 277 -12.77 9.55 -10.60
N GLU A 278 -12.76 8.69 -9.58
CA GLU A 278 -13.71 7.57 -9.46
C GLU A 278 -15.20 7.98 -9.53
N PRO A 279 -15.65 9.07 -8.89
CA PRO A 279 -17.06 9.49 -8.96
C PRO A 279 -17.56 9.81 -10.38
N PHE A 280 -16.64 10.09 -11.31
CA PHE A 280 -16.98 10.39 -12.70
C PHE A 280 -17.19 9.13 -13.56
N LEU A 281 -16.80 7.95 -13.08
CA LEU A 281 -16.94 6.68 -13.79
C LEU A 281 -18.38 6.13 -13.74
N GLY A 282 -18.74 5.26 -14.69
CA GLY A 282 -20.04 4.58 -14.71
C GLY A 282 -21.26 5.46 -15.04
N ASN A 283 -21.06 6.71 -15.45
CA ASN A 283 -22.12 7.65 -15.83
C ASN A 283 -22.20 7.86 -17.34
N SER A 284 -22.10 6.76 -18.11
CA SER A 284 -22.07 6.80 -19.57
C SER A 284 -23.27 7.56 -20.15
N GLY A 285 -22.98 8.55 -21.01
CA GLY A 285 -24.00 9.33 -21.72
C GLY A 285 -24.49 10.58 -20.99
N MET A 286 -24.02 10.86 -19.77
CA MET A 286 -24.20 12.16 -19.13
C MET A 286 -23.08 13.10 -19.54
N ASN A 287 -23.39 14.37 -19.76
CA ASN A 287 -22.37 15.41 -19.91
C ASN A 287 -21.93 15.94 -18.54
N LEU A 288 -20.86 16.74 -18.52
CA LEU A 288 -20.29 17.25 -17.28
C LEU A 288 -21.28 18.14 -16.51
N ASP A 289 -22.03 19.01 -17.19
CA ASP A 289 -23.03 19.89 -16.56
C ASP A 289 -24.07 19.14 -15.73
N ALA A 290 -24.49 17.96 -16.19
CA ALA A 290 -25.44 17.12 -15.46
C ALA A 290 -24.80 16.34 -14.31
N LEU A 291 -23.51 16.04 -14.42
CA LEU A 291 -22.78 15.16 -13.51
C LEU A 291 -22.10 15.91 -12.36
N GLU A 292 -21.47 17.05 -12.64
CA GLU A 292 -20.70 17.86 -11.68
C GLU A 292 -21.52 18.21 -10.43
N PRO A 293 -22.78 18.72 -10.51
CA PRO A 293 -23.56 19.04 -9.32
C PRO A 293 -23.90 17.81 -8.45
N ARG A 294 -23.95 16.62 -9.05
CA ARG A 294 -24.27 15.36 -8.36
C ARG A 294 -23.06 14.82 -7.62
N ILE A 295 -21.88 14.96 -8.21
CA ILE A 295 -20.60 14.54 -7.61
C ILE A 295 -20.28 15.40 -6.39
N TRP A 296 -20.56 16.70 -6.42
CA TRP A 296 -20.22 17.60 -5.31
C TRP A 296 -21.32 17.76 -4.26
N ASN A 297 -22.43 17.02 -4.39
CA ASN A 297 -23.41 16.94 -3.32
C ASN A 297 -22.83 16.11 -2.15
N LYS A 298 -23.19 16.46 -0.91
CA LYS A 298 -22.46 16.12 0.34
C LYS A 298 -22.00 14.66 0.48
N ASP A 299 -22.72 13.70 -0.08
CA ASP A 299 -22.49 12.26 0.11
C ASP A 299 -21.14 11.75 -0.45
N VAL A 300 -20.61 12.34 -1.54
CA VAL A 300 -19.32 11.91 -2.14
C VAL A 300 -18.14 12.48 -1.38
N LEU A 301 -18.26 13.71 -0.86
CA LEU A 301 -17.24 14.30 0.00
C LEU A 301 -17.20 13.59 1.36
N ASP A 302 -18.36 13.15 1.88
CA ASP A 302 -18.42 12.37 3.11
C ASP A 302 -17.72 11.01 2.97
N LEU A 303 -17.74 10.36 1.79
CA LEU A 303 -16.89 9.18 1.49
C LEU A 303 -15.39 9.48 1.59
N LEU A 304 -14.96 10.67 1.16
CA LEU A 304 -13.57 11.13 1.29
C LEU A 304 -13.19 11.43 2.75
N TYR A 305 -14.14 11.92 3.57
CA TYR A 305 -13.98 12.11 5.02
C TYR A 305 -14.07 10.81 5.83
N HIS A 306 -14.81 9.79 5.35
CA HIS A 306 -14.99 8.51 6.02
C HIS A 306 -13.81 7.55 5.88
N PHE A 307 -12.81 7.85 5.04
CA PHE A 307 -11.50 7.19 5.11
C PHE A 307 -10.79 7.40 6.47
N ASP A 308 -11.28 8.33 7.31
CA ASP A 308 -10.76 8.61 8.65
C ASP A 308 -11.72 8.27 9.83
N ARG A 309 -12.86 7.56 9.62
CA ARG A 309 -13.74 7.13 10.73
C ARG A 309 -14.30 5.71 10.58
N PRO A 310 -14.57 5.00 11.71
CA PRO A 310 -15.10 3.64 11.69
C PRO A 310 -16.58 3.58 11.27
N PHE A 311 -16.96 2.47 10.65
CA PHE A 311 -18.36 2.05 10.50
C PHE A 311 -19.06 2.04 11.86
N SER A 312 -20.13 2.82 12.01
CA SER A 312 -21.19 2.53 12.99
C SER A 312 -22.15 1.49 12.38
N HIS A 313 -22.67 0.63 13.25
CA HIS A 313 -23.44 -0.55 12.89
C HIS A 313 -24.67 -0.24 12.02
N ALA A 314 -24.91 -1.14 11.06
CA ALA A 314 -26.17 -1.30 10.36
C ALA A 314 -27.35 -1.36 11.35
N SER A 315 -28.25 -0.40 11.26
CA SER A 315 -29.58 -0.51 11.85
C SER A 315 -30.36 -1.56 11.06
N ARG A 316 -30.63 -2.69 11.71
CA ARG A 316 -31.62 -3.67 11.27
C ARG A 316 -32.95 -2.97 11.03
N ALA A 317 -33.42 -2.98 9.80
CA ALA A 317 -34.84 -2.82 9.51
C ALA A 317 -35.54 -4.10 9.96
N THR A 318 -36.15 -4.07 11.15
CA THR A 318 -37.24 -4.99 11.48
C THR A 318 -38.50 -4.44 10.83
N VAL A 319 -38.95 -5.15 9.79
CA VAL A 319 -40.32 -5.12 9.30
C VAL A 319 -41.20 -5.73 10.39
N ASN A 320 -42.18 -4.97 10.86
CA ASN A 320 -43.48 -5.44 11.35
C ASN A 320 -44.52 -4.41 10.89
#